data_AF-A0A433UL47-F1
#
_entry.id   AF-A0A433UL47-F1
#
_cell.length_a   1.000
_cell.length_b   1.000
_cell.length_c   1.000
_cell.angle_alpha   90.00
_cell.angle_beta   90.00
_cell.angle_gamma   90.00
#
_symmetry.space_group_name_H-M   'P 1'
#
loop_
_entity.id
_entity.type
_entity.pdbx_description
1 polymer ?
#
loop_
_entity_poly.entity_id
_entity_poly.type
_entity_poly.pdbx_seq_one_letter_code
_entity_poly.pdbx_strand_id
1 'polypeptide(L)'
;MKSNKTKGTDGVAKKIVFPIRFAADEYEQLKQKANEARVSITEFIRRAALRRRVVELPPPPELNWKLYAELNAIGVNLHQIATAATNASKAGQAVNIDSEQLQNLVESLRASIKETQMQLLDCEVRDVEQEDLF
;
A
#
# COMPACT_ATOMS: atom_id res chain seq x y z
N MET A 1 0.52 -0.42 -9.79
CA MET A 1 1.55 0.37 -10.49
C MET A 1 2.87 -0.40 -10.49
N LYS A 2 3.43 -0.75 -11.64
CA LYS A 2 4.73 -1.45 -11.72
C LYS A 2 5.87 -0.44 -11.49
N SER A 3 6.51 -0.49 -10.33
CA SER A 3 7.71 0.29 -10.05
C SER A 3 8.84 -0.14 -10.99
N ASN A 4 9.32 0.79 -11.82
CA ASN A 4 10.40 0.55 -12.77
C ASN A 4 11.75 0.69 -12.04
N LYS A 5 12.15 -0.37 -11.31
CA LYS A 5 13.31 -0.43 -10.40
C LYS A 5 14.69 -0.14 -11.06
N THR A 6 14.73 0.09 -12.38
CA THR A 6 15.95 0.24 -13.19
C THR A 6 16.39 1.68 -13.43
N LYS A 7 15.55 2.68 -13.14
CA LYS A 7 15.89 4.10 -13.29
C LYS A 7 16.53 4.66 -12.01
N GLY A 8 17.57 5.47 -12.18
CA GLY A 8 18.17 6.28 -11.11
C GLY A 8 17.28 7.45 -10.69
N THR A 9 17.68 8.19 -9.66
CA THR A 9 17.02 9.43 -9.21
C THR A 9 16.86 10.45 -10.32
N ASP A 10 17.76 10.40 -11.29
CA ASP A 10 17.86 11.36 -12.39
C ASP A 10 17.10 10.85 -13.64
N GLY A 11 16.30 9.79 -13.49
CA GLY A 11 15.52 9.17 -14.58
C GLY A 11 16.34 8.31 -15.55
N VAL A 12 17.67 8.33 -15.46
CA VAL A 12 18.59 7.57 -16.32
C VAL A 12 18.64 6.10 -15.91
N ALA A 13 18.60 5.19 -16.88
CA ALA A 13 18.71 3.76 -16.63
C ALA A 13 20.12 3.38 -16.15
N LYS A 14 20.21 2.53 -15.11
CA LYS A 14 21.47 1.98 -14.60
C LYS A 14 22.02 0.95 -15.60
N LYS A 15 23.13 1.26 -16.29
CA LYS A 15 23.70 0.41 -17.37
C LYS A 15 24.95 -0.40 -16.99
N ILE A 16 25.67 0.01 -15.94
CA ILE A 16 26.92 -0.66 -15.53
C ILE A 16 26.59 -1.90 -14.69
N VAL A 17 27.16 -3.05 -15.07
CA VAL A 17 27.02 -4.33 -14.37
C VAL A 17 28.37 -4.72 -13.77
N PHE A 18 28.38 -5.03 -12.48
CA PHE A 18 29.56 -5.50 -11.75
C PHE A 18 29.24 -6.83 -11.06
N PRO A 19 29.83 -7.97 -11.50
CA PRO A 19 29.58 -9.26 -10.87
C PRO A 19 30.34 -9.38 -9.55
N ILE A 20 29.65 -9.80 -8.49
CA ILE A 20 30.22 -10.04 -7.16
C ILE A 20 30.02 -11.52 -6.81
N ARG A 21 31.04 -12.15 -6.24
CA ARG A 21 30.97 -13.53 -5.72
C ARG A 21 30.81 -13.47 -4.21
N PHE A 22 29.92 -14.31 -3.69
CA PHE A 22 29.68 -14.49 -2.27
C PHE A 22 29.84 -15.97 -1.93
N ALA A 23 30.30 -16.25 -0.71
CA ALA A 23 30.11 -17.56 -0.09
C ALA A 23 28.62 -17.79 0.22
N ALA A 24 28.23 -19.04 0.48
CA ALA A 24 26.82 -19.40 0.64
C ALA A 24 26.19 -18.74 1.88
N ASP A 25 26.93 -18.70 2.99
CA ASP A 25 26.57 -18.06 4.24
C ASP A 25 26.44 -16.53 4.11
N GLU A 26 27.37 -15.89 3.40
CA GLU A 26 27.32 -14.45 3.10
C GLU A 26 26.06 -14.09 2.30
N TYR A 27 25.69 -14.94 1.34
CA TYR A 27 24.49 -14.74 0.52
C TYR A 27 23.20 -14.87 1.36
N GLU A 28 23.14 -15.84 2.26
CA GLU A 28 21.99 -16.01 3.17
C GLU A 28 21.82 -14.81 4.10
N GLN A 29 22.91 -14.33 4.69
CA GLN A 29 22.88 -13.12 5.53
C GLN A 29 22.41 -11.89 4.74
N LEU A 30 22.88 -11.71 3.51
CA LEU A 30 22.44 -10.62 2.62
C LEU A 30 20.96 -10.72 2.27
N LYS A 31 20.48 -11.94 2.00
CA LYS A 31 19.08 -12.21 1.70
C LYS A 31 18.19 -11.88 2.90
N GLN A 32 18.60 -12.27 4.10
CA GLN A 32 17.87 -11.96 5.33
C GLN A 32 17.79 -10.45 5.57
N LYS A 33 18.92 -9.74 5.57
CA LYS A 33 18.96 -8.28 5.80
C LYS A 33 18.19 -7.49 4.73
N ALA A 34 18.24 -7.94 3.47
CA ALA A 34 17.45 -7.34 2.40
C ALA A 34 15.94 -7.54 2.61
N ASN A 35 15.54 -8.70 3.15
CA ASN A 35 14.15 -9.00 3.47
C ASN A 35 13.64 -8.15 4.64
N GLU A 36 14.42 -8.04 5.71
CA GLU A 36 14.14 -7.17 6.87
C GLU A 36 13.97 -5.72 6.42
N ALA A 37 14.88 -5.22 5.58
CA ALA A 37 14.81 -3.88 5.00
C ALA A 37 13.80 -3.72 3.83
N ARG A 38 13.11 -4.79 3.43
CA ARG A 38 12.12 -4.85 2.33
C ARG A 38 12.57 -4.26 1.01
N VAL A 39 13.83 -4.49 0.67
CA VAL A 39 14.44 -4.08 -0.59
C VAL A 39 14.99 -5.30 -1.32
N SER A 40 15.24 -5.19 -2.62
CA SER A 40 15.95 -6.28 -3.31
C SER A 40 17.40 -6.35 -2.79
N ILE A 41 18.00 -7.54 -2.83
CA ILE A 41 19.41 -7.76 -2.45
C ILE A 41 20.33 -6.74 -3.16
N THR A 42 20.13 -6.51 -4.46
CA THR A 42 20.91 -5.52 -5.23
C THR A 42 20.75 -4.09 -4.70
N GLU A 43 19.55 -3.72 -4.28
CA GLU A 43 19.29 -2.38 -3.74
C GLU A 43 19.81 -2.24 -2.31
N PHE A 44 19.73 -3.31 -1.51
CA PHE A 44 20.34 -3.39 -0.19
C PHE A 44 21.86 -3.18 -0.27
N ILE A 45 22.54 -3.96 -1.11
CA ILE A 45 23.99 -3.83 -1.35
C ILE A 45 24.34 -2.42 -1.81
N ARG A 46 23.56 -1.85 -2.73
CA ARG A 46 23.79 -0.49 -3.22
C ARG A 46 23.66 0.56 -2.11
N ARG A 47 22.66 0.45 -1.23
CA ARG A 47 22.47 1.37 -0.12
C ARG A 47 23.60 1.25 0.90
N ALA A 48 23.95 0.01 1.28
CA ALA A 48 25.06 -0.28 2.19
C ALA A 48 26.40 0.25 1.65
N ALA A 49 26.73 -0.02 0.38
CA ALA A 49 27.98 0.42 -0.24
C ALA A 49 28.09 1.95 -0.41
N LEU A 50 26.96 2.63 -0.65
CA LEU A 50 26.91 4.09 -0.84
C LEU A 50 26.62 4.87 0.46
N ARG A 51 26.66 4.21 1.63
CA ARG A 51 26.28 4.78 2.94
C ARG A 51 24.91 5.48 2.93
N ARG A 52 23.99 5.05 2.06
CA ARG A 52 22.61 5.54 2.06
C ARG A 52 21.88 4.80 3.17
N ARG A 53 21.15 5.55 4.02
CA ARG A 53 20.44 4.99 5.17
C ARG A 53 19.54 3.84 4.71
N VAL A 54 19.83 2.63 5.18
CA VAL A 54 18.92 1.50 5.08
C VAL A 54 17.93 1.68 6.22
N VAL A 55 16.84 2.38 5.95
CA VAL A 55 15.74 2.49 6.91
C VAL A 55 14.88 1.25 6.72
N GLU A 56 14.72 0.47 7.77
CA GLU A 56 13.70 -0.57 7.83
C GLU A 56 12.34 0.11 7.64
N LEU A 57 11.65 -0.26 6.57
CA LEU A 57 10.31 0.27 6.33
C LEU A 57 9.37 -0.39 7.35
N PRO A 58 8.53 0.38 8.06
CA PRO A 58 7.58 -0.20 9.01
C PRO A 58 6.70 -1.23 8.30
N PRO A 59 6.31 -2.35 8.96
CA PRO A 59 5.34 -3.32 8.43
C PRO A 59 4.25 -2.64 7.62
N PRO A 60 3.94 -3.12 6.38
CA PRO A 60 2.69 -2.70 5.78
C PRO A 60 1.61 -3.00 6.83
N PRO A 61 0.73 -2.04 7.13
CA PRO A 61 -0.27 -2.24 8.16
C PRO A 61 -1.01 -3.55 7.89
N GLU A 62 -1.24 -4.33 8.93
CA GLU A 62 -1.98 -5.58 8.81
C GLU A 62 -3.29 -5.28 8.09
N LEU A 63 -3.43 -5.82 6.89
CA LEU A 63 -4.56 -5.49 6.03
C LEU A 63 -5.82 -6.02 6.70
N ASN A 64 -6.62 -5.14 7.29
CA ASN A 64 -7.87 -5.51 7.93
C ASN A 64 -8.84 -6.03 6.84
N TRP A 65 -8.89 -7.35 6.69
CA TRP A 65 -9.66 -8.03 5.64
C TRP A 65 -11.15 -7.70 5.72
N LYS A 66 -11.66 -7.49 6.94
CA LYS A 66 -13.03 -7.05 7.18
C LYS A 66 -13.28 -5.68 6.57
N LEU A 67 -12.37 -4.74 6.80
CA LEU A 67 -12.43 -3.39 6.24
C LEU A 67 -12.32 -3.39 4.70
N TYR A 68 -11.47 -4.25 4.15
CA TYR A 68 -11.37 -4.43 2.70
C TYR A 68 -12.67 -4.97 2.08
N ALA A 69 -13.31 -5.94 2.75
CA ALA A 69 -14.58 -6.49 2.32
C ALA A 69 -15.72 -5.45 2.36
N GLU A 70 -15.76 -4.63 3.42
CA GLU A 70 -16.74 -3.55 3.57
C GLU A 70 -16.57 -2.47 2.48
N LEU A 71 -15.34 -2.02 2.22
CA LEU A 71 -15.05 -1.07 1.15
C LEU A 71 -15.42 -1.63 -0.24
N ASN A 72 -15.14 -2.90 -0.48
CA ASN A 72 -15.51 -3.56 -1.73
C ASN A 72 -17.04 -3.61 -1.92
N ALA A 73 -17.79 -3.94 -0.86
CA ALA A 73 -19.24 -3.96 -0.90
C ALA A 73 -19.82 -2.57 -1.22
N ILE A 74 -19.28 -1.52 -0.62
CA ILE A 74 -19.67 -0.13 -0.91
C ILE A 74 -19.36 0.24 -2.37
N GLY A 75 -18.18 -0.14 -2.87
CA GLY A 75 -17.78 0.09 -4.25
C GLY A 75 -18.70 -0.59 -5.26
N VAL A 76 -19.11 -1.84 -5.00
CA VAL A 76 -20.07 -2.58 -5.83
C VAL A 76 -21.42 -1.88 -5.86
N ASN A 77 -21.92 -1.43 -4.71
CA ASN A 77 -23.22 -0.75 -4.63
C ASN A 77 -23.22 0.60 -5.37
N LEU A 78 -22.16 1.40 -5.22
CA LEU A 78 -21.99 2.64 -5.98
C LEU A 78 -21.92 2.39 -7.48
N HIS A 79 -21.22 1.32 -7.90
CA HIS A 79 -21.12 0.95 -9.31
C HIS A 79 -22.49 0.57 -9.89
N GLN A 80 -23.31 -0.15 -9.14
CA GLN A 80 -24.67 -0.51 -9.55
C GLN A 80 -25.56 0.74 -9.71
N ILE A 81 -25.51 1.67 -8.76
CA ILE A 81 -26.27 2.94 -8.86
C ILE A 81 -25.82 3.76 -10.06
N ALA A 82 -24.51 3.94 -10.24
CA ALA A 82 -23.98 4.69 -11.38
C ALA A 82 -24.35 4.06 -12.72
N THR A 83 -24.33 2.73 -12.79
CA THR A 83 -24.73 1.97 -13.98
C THR A 83 -26.23 2.11 -14.25
N ALA A 84 -27.07 1.99 -13.21
CA ALA A 84 -28.52 2.18 -13.33
C ALA A 84 -28.87 3.60 -13.78
N ALA A 85 -28.23 4.62 -13.22
CA ALA A 85 -28.40 6.02 -13.61
C ALA A 85 -27.99 6.27 -15.07
N THR A 86 -26.83 5.73 -15.49
CA THR A 86 -26.33 5.85 -16.85
C THR A 86 -27.27 5.15 -17.85
N ASN A 87 -27.79 3.97 -17.50
CA ASN A 87 -28.71 3.22 -18.35
C ASN A 87 -30.08 3.90 -18.45
N ALA A 88 -30.63 4.41 -17.34
CA ALA A 88 -31.89 5.16 -17.35
C ALA A 88 -31.79 6.43 -18.19
N SER A 89 -30.67 7.17 -18.09
CA SER A 89 -30.39 8.34 -18.92
C SER A 89 -30.29 7.99 -20.41
N LYS A 90 -29.60 6.89 -20.77
CA LYS A 90 -29.52 6.41 -22.17
C LYS A 90 -30.87 5.95 -22.72
N ALA A 91 -31.75 5.43 -21.88
CA ALA A 91 -33.09 4.98 -22.26
C ALA A 91 -34.12 6.13 -22.35
N GLY A 92 -33.74 7.38 -22.03
CA GLY A 92 -34.64 8.52 -22.01
C GLY A 92 -35.70 8.47 -20.90
N GLN A 93 -35.52 7.61 -19.90
CA GLN A 93 -36.40 7.48 -18.74
C GLN A 93 -35.97 8.42 -17.62
N ALA A 94 -36.93 8.91 -16.84
CA ALA A 94 -36.65 9.67 -15.64
C ALA A 94 -35.86 8.78 -14.65
N VAL A 95 -34.73 9.30 -14.18
CA VAL A 95 -33.85 8.63 -13.22
C VAL A 95 -34.54 8.61 -11.87
N ASN A 96 -35.25 7.53 -11.55
CA ASN A 96 -35.84 7.29 -10.24
C ASN A 96 -34.79 6.64 -9.32
N ILE A 97 -33.82 7.43 -8.87
CA ILE A 97 -32.90 7.01 -7.82
C ILE A 97 -33.57 7.31 -6.49
N ASP A 98 -33.74 6.27 -5.69
CA ASP A 98 -34.18 6.40 -4.30
C ASP A 98 -33.13 7.18 -3.50
N SER A 99 -33.48 8.43 -3.16
CA SER A 99 -32.62 9.34 -2.39
C SER A 99 -32.28 8.81 -1.01
N GLU A 100 -33.14 7.97 -0.43
CA GLU A 100 -32.93 7.38 0.90
C GLU A 100 -31.85 6.29 0.83
N GLN A 101 -31.87 5.44 -0.20
CA GLN A 101 -30.81 4.47 -0.45
C GLN A 101 -29.45 5.12 -0.70
N LEU A 102 -29.42 6.23 -1.44
CA LEU A 102 -28.19 6.97 -1.71
C LEU A 102 -27.62 7.60 -0.43
N GLN A 103 -28.48 8.18 0.42
CA GLN A 103 -28.07 8.72 1.72
C GLN A 103 -27.49 7.64 2.62
N ASN A 104 -28.15 6.49 2.74
CA ASN A 104 -27.68 5.36 3.53
C ASN A 104 -26.29 4.85 3.08
N LEU A 105 -26.04 4.80 1.77
CA LEU A 105 -24.73 4.43 1.22
C LEU A 105 -23.64 5.46 1.52
N VAL A 106 -23.96 6.75 1.42
CA VAL A 106 -23.01 7.83 1.76
C VAL A 106 -22.68 7.80 3.25
N GLU A 107 -23.67 7.52 4.11
CA GLU A 107 -23.48 7.40 5.55
C GLU A 107 -22.63 6.19 5.93
N SER A 108 -22.87 5.03 5.28
CA SER A 108 -22.03 3.84 5.43
C SER A 108 -20.58 4.11 4.98
N LEU A 109 -20.38 4.77 3.84
CA LEU A 109 -19.05 5.15 3.36
C LEU A 109 -18.33 6.11 4.31
N ARG A 110 -19.04 7.10 4.86
CA ARG A 110 -18.49 8.01 5.88
C ARG A 110 -18.09 7.27 7.15
N ALA A 111 -18.88 6.29 7.60
CA ALA A 111 -18.56 5.48 8.77
C ALA A 111 -17.28 4.66 8.56
N SER A 112 -17.15 3.97 7.42
CA SER A 112 -15.94 3.19 7.10
C SER A 112 -14.69 4.07 6.93
N ILE A 113 -14.83 5.29 6.38
CA ILE A 113 -13.73 6.27 6.31
C ILE A 113 -13.31 6.73 7.71
N LYS A 114 -14.27 7.00 8.61
CA LYS A 114 -13.97 7.40 9.99
C LYS A 114 -13.28 6.28 10.77
N GLU A 115 -13.70 5.02 10.57
CA GLU A 115 -13.07 3.85 11.17
C GLU A 115 -11.63 3.67 10.68
N THR A 116 -11.38 3.79 9.37
CA THR A 116 -10.01 3.77 8.83
C THR A 116 -9.16 4.90 9.38
N GLN A 117 -9.69 6.12 9.48
CA GLN A 117 -8.97 7.25 10.06
C GLN A 117 -8.60 6.99 11.53
N MET A 118 -9.51 6.44 12.33
CA MET A 118 -9.23 6.08 13.73
C MET A 118 -8.18 4.97 13.84
N GLN A 119 -8.26 3.92 13.03
CA GLN A 119 -7.27 2.84 13.01
C GLN A 119 -5.87 3.36 12.62
N LEU A 120 -5.80 4.26 11.64
CA LEU A 120 -4.54 4.87 11.21
C LEU A 120 -3.95 5.83 12.26
N LEU A 121 -4.79 6.58 12.98
CA LEU A 121 -4.39 7.49 14.05
C LEU A 121 -3.96 6.74 15.33
N ASP A 122 -4.58 5.59 15.64
CA ASP A 122 -4.20 4.74 16.79
C ASP A 122 -2.91 3.93 16.49
N CYS A 123 -2.53 3.77 15.22
CA CYS A 123 -1.24 3.22 14.81
C CYS A 123 -0.05 4.18 15.01
N GLU A 124 -0.26 5.48 15.31
CA GLU A 124 0.85 6.43 15.54
C GLU A 124 1.42 6.39 16.97
N VAL A 125 0.83 5.63 17.91
CA VAL A 125 1.31 5.57 19.31
C VAL A 125 1.25 4.14 19.86
N ARG A 126 2.25 3.33 19.50
CA ARG A 126 2.69 2.05 20.09
C ARG A 126 3.73 1.49 19.09
N ASP A 127 5.05 1.52 19.28
CA ASP A 127 5.89 1.46 20.46
C ASP A 127 7.21 2.19 20.19
N VAL A 128 7.60 3.10 21.09
CA VAL A 128 9.02 3.40 21.35
C VAL A 128 9.17 3.50 22.87
N GLU A 129 8.87 2.42 23.57
CA GLU A 129 9.41 2.21 24.92
C GLU A 129 10.45 1.09 24.85
N GLN A 130 11.70 1.56 24.87
CA GLN A 130 12.89 1.00 25.51
C GLN A 130 13.22 -0.49 25.28
N GLU A 131 14.38 -0.73 24.66
CA GLU A 131 15.35 -1.64 25.27
C GLU A 131 16.75 -1.03 25.20
N ASP A 132 17.38 -1.04 26.38
CA ASP A 132 18.63 -0.41 26.76
C ASP A 132 19.88 -1.04 26.13
N LEU A 133 20.99 -0.29 26.25
CA LEU A 133 22.40 -0.72 26.29
C LEU A 133 22.73 -2.16 25.85
N PHE A 134 23.56 -2.32 24.82
CA PHE A 134 25.02 -2.60 24.93
C PHE A 134 25.68 -2.52 23.55
#